data_AF-A0AAD9SAF5-F1
#
_entry.id   AF-A0AAD9SAF5-F1
#
_cell.length_a   1.000
_cell.length_b   1.000
_cell.length_c   1.000
_cell.angle_alpha   90.00
_cell.angle_beta   90.00
_cell.angle_gamma   90.00
#
_symmetry.space_group_name_H-M   'P 1'
#
loop_
_entity.id
_entity.type
_entity.pdbx_description
1 polymer ?
#
loop_
_entity_poly.entity_id
_entity_poly.type
_entity_poly.pdbx_seq_one_letter_code
_entity_poly.pdbx_strand_id
1 'polypeptide(L)'
;MPISNYGLWKCTPSSWNGQASSTHGHLEFNDGTNSNKTYEADVNISSTGSDTRLVYWFVSNFNPKQPSTAKLSALDMGFSAQKGSSSLALDFLREGFLTPSAGTLVSHDPSDPTEKGDISAYVDPVMNQAVQEKATLYIWGSHYSDTNGSEGIHDIHMNQGDSGSFEKENGTYQDGGIVIQFADGSWHGIFLAFATETLKTDDNGDPEGQTFAQALGGGSSSGTATEYANKSHATKGSVGIEAAVVNPKGPDHEATKGKGERIYVQNRGASDVSLKGWKIENGHGQVQLLGDDAQVSAHSKHCFEVPEAELGNRGGKIVLKDADGHTVSEVSYTEKQAKKEGHLLYFAN
;
A
#
# COMPACT_ATOMS: atom_id res chain seq x y z
N MET A 1 -18.30 -21.19 0.11
CA MET A 1 -19.29 -20.31 -0.51
C MET A 1 -18.69 -18.92 -0.62
N PRO A 2 -18.55 -18.41 -1.84
CA PRO A 2 -17.99 -17.09 -2.06
C PRO A 2 -18.73 -16.01 -1.24
N ILE A 3 -18.04 -14.92 -0.94
CA ILE A 3 -18.62 -13.79 -0.21
C ILE A 3 -19.89 -13.28 -0.91
N SER A 4 -20.85 -12.81 -0.13
CA SER A 4 -22.12 -12.31 -0.67
C SER A 4 -21.95 -10.98 -1.39
N ASN A 5 -22.80 -10.71 -2.38
CA ASN A 5 -22.91 -9.40 -3.02
C ASN A 5 -21.57 -8.79 -3.46
N TYR A 6 -20.65 -9.62 -3.95
CA TYR A 6 -19.34 -9.14 -4.41
C TYR A 6 -19.47 -8.16 -5.57
N GLY A 7 -18.69 -7.08 -5.50
CA GLY A 7 -18.61 -6.14 -6.61
C GLY A 7 -17.54 -5.07 -6.43
N LEU A 8 -17.69 -4.04 -7.24
CA LEU A 8 -16.80 -2.89 -7.33
C LEU A 8 -17.62 -1.61 -7.18
N TRP A 9 -17.19 -0.72 -6.30
CA TRP A 9 -17.79 0.60 -6.12
C TRP A 9 -16.88 1.69 -6.65
N LYS A 10 -17.38 2.50 -7.58
CA LYS A 10 -16.72 3.74 -8.02
C LYS A 10 -17.28 4.93 -7.26
N CYS A 11 -16.43 5.64 -6.52
CA CYS A 11 -16.88 6.72 -5.64
C CYS A 11 -15.84 7.84 -5.44
N THR A 12 -16.24 8.89 -4.72
CA THR A 12 -15.38 9.97 -4.25
C THR A 12 -15.37 9.96 -2.72
N PRO A 13 -14.20 9.84 -2.06
CA PRO A 13 -14.10 9.79 -0.61
C PRO A 13 -14.39 11.17 0.00
N SER A 14 -15.06 11.18 1.15
CA SER A 14 -15.35 12.39 1.93
C SER A 14 -14.57 12.45 3.24
N SER A 15 -14.32 11.32 3.89
CA SER A 15 -13.54 11.26 5.13
C SER A 15 -12.85 9.90 5.26
N TRP A 16 -11.73 9.87 6.00
CA TRP A 16 -11.02 8.66 6.38
C TRP A 16 -10.67 8.73 7.86
N ASN A 17 -10.92 7.63 8.58
CA ASN A 17 -10.50 7.44 9.96
C ASN A 17 -9.90 6.04 10.11
N GLY A 18 -8.57 5.95 10.00
CA GLY A 18 -7.83 4.70 10.21
C GLY A 18 -7.86 4.16 11.63
N GLN A 19 -8.41 4.91 12.60
CA GLN A 19 -8.51 4.52 14.01
C GLN A 19 -9.98 4.37 14.46
N ALA A 20 -10.90 4.20 13.52
CA ALA A 20 -12.33 4.09 13.82
C ALA A 20 -12.65 2.89 14.72
N SER A 21 -11.91 1.79 14.58
CA SER A 21 -11.98 0.63 15.45
C SER A 21 -10.61 -0.06 15.57
N SER A 22 -10.54 -1.13 16.36
CA SER A 22 -9.31 -1.92 16.50
C SER A 22 -9.01 -2.81 15.30
N THR A 23 -9.96 -3.02 14.38
CA THR A 23 -9.84 -4.00 13.28
C THR A 23 -10.15 -3.43 11.91
N HIS A 24 -10.84 -2.29 11.85
CA HIS A 24 -11.20 -1.62 10.61
C HIS A 24 -10.93 -0.12 10.71
N GLY A 25 -10.31 0.42 9.65
CA GLY A 25 -10.36 1.83 9.33
C GLY A 25 -11.66 2.13 8.58
N HIS A 26 -12.20 3.31 8.78
CA HIS A 26 -13.51 3.69 8.26
C HIS A 26 -13.39 4.81 7.22
N LEU A 27 -13.95 4.57 6.04
CA LEU A 27 -14.04 5.53 4.95
C LEU A 27 -15.51 5.91 4.76
N GLU A 28 -15.81 7.20 4.74
CA GLU A 28 -17.07 7.70 4.19
C GLU A 28 -16.86 8.15 2.75
N PHE A 29 -17.84 7.91 1.89
CA PHE A 29 -17.78 8.34 0.49
C PHE A 29 -19.16 8.66 -0.10
N ASN A 30 -19.11 9.33 -1.24
CA ASN A 30 -20.28 9.65 -2.05
C ASN A 30 -20.09 9.09 -3.45
N ASP A 31 -21.13 8.49 -4.03
CA ASP A 31 -21.12 8.02 -5.41
C ASP A 31 -22.00 8.88 -6.34
N GLY A 32 -22.65 9.93 -5.81
CA GLY A 32 -23.48 10.85 -6.60
C GLY A 32 -24.78 10.26 -7.14
N THR A 33 -25.09 8.97 -6.87
CA THR A 33 -26.35 8.34 -7.26
C THR A 33 -27.52 8.84 -6.41
N ASN A 34 -27.24 9.29 -5.19
CA ASN A 34 -28.20 9.92 -4.28
C ASN A 34 -27.51 11.03 -3.47
N SER A 35 -27.91 12.28 -3.67
CA SER A 35 -27.31 13.45 -3.02
C SER A 35 -27.52 13.52 -1.51
N ASN A 36 -28.46 12.75 -0.97
CA ASN A 36 -28.78 12.73 0.46
C ASN A 36 -28.18 11.51 1.18
N LYS A 37 -27.29 10.77 0.50
CA LYS A 37 -26.73 9.54 1.02
C LYS A 37 -25.22 9.58 1.03
N THR A 38 -24.67 9.30 2.20
CA THR A 38 -23.27 8.93 2.39
C THR A 38 -23.23 7.41 2.52
N TYR A 39 -22.25 6.79 1.89
CA TYR A 39 -21.96 5.37 2.03
C TYR A 39 -20.66 5.20 2.80
N GLU A 40 -20.43 4.00 3.29
CA GLU A 40 -19.25 3.70 4.10
C GLU A 40 -18.48 2.48 3.60
N ALA A 41 -17.19 2.44 3.90
CA ALA A 41 -16.34 1.29 3.64
C ALA A 41 -15.49 0.98 4.87
N ASP A 42 -15.52 -0.28 5.29
CA ASP A 42 -14.75 -0.78 6.42
C ASP A 42 -13.54 -1.55 5.90
N VAL A 43 -12.37 -0.92 6.00
CA VAL A 43 -11.10 -1.43 5.48
C VAL A 43 -10.37 -2.17 6.60
N ASN A 44 -10.08 -3.45 6.40
CA ASN A 44 -9.40 -4.26 7.41
C ASN A 44 -8.00 -3.71 7.73
N ILE A 45 -7.72 -3.48 9.02
CA ILE A 45 -6.42 -3.02 9.53
C ILE A 45 -5.88 -3.93 10.63
N SER A 46 -6.67 -4.88 11.13
CA SER A 46 -6.22 -5.92 12.04
C SER A 46 -7.12 -7.15 11.95
N SER A 47 -6.57 -8.34 12.19
CA SER A 47 -7.39 -9.56 12.33
C SER A 47 -7.91 -9.72 13.77
N THR A 48 -9.07 -10.36 13.91
CA THR A 48 -9.64 -10.77 15.21
C THR A 48 -9.10 -12.12 15.70
N GLY A 49 -8.34 -12.83 14.86
CA GLY A 49 -7.71 -14.10 15.19
C GLY A 49 -6.52 -13.99 16.13
N SER A 50 -5.89 -15.13 16.44
CA SER A 50 -4.68 -15.18 17.28
C SER A 50 -3.45 -14.55 16.63
N ASP A 51 -3.41 -14.52 15.29
CA ASP A 51 -2.45 -13.74 14.53
C ASP A 51 -3.19 -12.52 13.97
N THR A 52 -2.93 -11.35 14.55
CA THR A 52 -3.66 -10.12 14.22
C THR A 52 -3.07 -9.40 13.01
N ARG A 53 -1.98 -9.91 12.45
CA ARG A 53 -1.18 -9.25 11.42
C ARG A 53 -1.84 -9.31 10.05
N LEU A 54 -1.57 -8.29 9.25
CA LEU A 54 -1.92 -8.24 7.84
C LEU A 54 -0.66 -8.16 6.98
N VAL A 55 -0.80 -8.57 5.72
CA VAL A 55 0.13 -8.21 4.67
C VAL A 55 -0.43 -7.01 3.93
N TYR A 56 0.43 -6.03 3.70
CA TYR A 56 0.12 -4.81 2.95
C TYR A 56 0.89 -4.79 1.63
N TRP A 57 0.22 -4.41 0.55
CA TRP A 57 0.86 -4.06 -0.71
C TRP A 57 0.41 -2.67 -1.18
N PHE A 58 1.39 -1.89 -1.62
CA PHE A 58 1.17 -0.66 -2.36
C PHE A 58 1.66 -0.81 -3.79
N VAL A 59 0.76 -0.65 -4.76
CA VAL A 59 1.10 -0.65 -6.19
C VAL A 59 1.09 0.79 -6.67
N SER A 60 2.28 1.42 -6.74
CA SER A 60 2.40 2.85 -7.04
C SER A 60 2.10 3.23 -8.50
N ASN A 61 2.03 2.26 -9.41
CA ASN A 61 1.65 2.46 -10.81
C ASN A 61 0.68 1.36 -11.26
N PHE A 62 -0.55 1.42 -10.75
CA PHE A 62 -1.57 0.43 -11.02
C PHE A 62 -2.08 0.56 -12.46
N ASN A 63 -1.62 -0.31 -13.36
CA ASN A 63 -2.10 -0.37 -14.74
C ASN A 63 -2.10 -1.80 -15.31
N PRO A 64 -2.75 -2.77 -14.65
CA PRO A 64 -2.80 -4.13 -15.16
C PRO A 64 -3.78 -4.27 -16.33
N LYS A 65 -3.69 -5.41 -17.03
CA LYS A 65 -4.66 -5.75 -18.08
C LYS A 65 -6.04 -6.07 -17.51
N GLN A 66 -6.06 -6.65 -16.31
CA GLN A 66 -7.27 -6.97 -15.55
C GLN A 66 -6.99 -6.67 -14.06
N PRO A 67 -7.84 -5.84 -13.41
CA PRO A 67 -8.83 -4.95 -14.01
C PRO A 67 -8.16 -3.78 -14.77
N SER A 68 -8.59 -3.52 -16.00
CA SER A 68 -8.04 -2.42 -16.81
C SER A 68 -8.46 -1.05 -16.28
N THR A 69 -7.49 -0.14 -16.08
CA THR A 69 -7.73 1.28 -15.72
C THR A 69 -8.66 1.99 -16.70
N ALA A 70 -8.61 1.66 -17.99
CA ALA A 70 -9.52 2.22 -18.99
C ALA A 70 -10.97 1.77 -18.77
N LYS A 71 -11.19 0.49 -18.42
CA LYS A 71 -12.52 -0.03 -18.10
C LYS A 71 -13.03 0.54 -16.77
N LEU A 72 -12.16 0.64 -15.76
CA LEU A 72 -12.48 1.29 -14.48
C LEU A 72 -12.93 2.75 -14.70
N SER A 73 -12.16 3.52 -15.48
CA SER A 73 -12.49 4.91 -15.81
C SER A 73 -13.84 5.05 -16.49
N ALA A 74 -14.23 4.08 -17.32
CA ALA A 74 -15.47 4.07 -18.07
C ALA A 74 -16.71 3.66 -17.26
N LEU A 75 -16.55 3.15 -16.04
CA LEU A 75 -17.68 2.85 -15.16
C LEU A 75 -18.43 4.12 -14.76
N ASP A 76 -19.74 4.02 -14.66
CA ASP A 76 -20.54 5.03 -13.95
C ASP A 76 -20.19 5.00 -12.46
N MET A 77 -20.45 6.12 -11.77
CA MET A 77 -20.33 6.15 -10.31
C MET A 77 -21.40 5.24 -9.68
N GLY A 78 -21.05 4.59 -8.58
CA GLY A 78 -21.93 3.66 -7.87
C GLY A 78 -21.38 2.25 -7.81
N PHE A 79 -22.18 1.36 -7.21
CA PHE A 79 -21.85 -0.05 -7.05
C PHE A 79 -22.19 -0.85 -8.33
N SER A 80 -21.27 -1.73 -8.72
CA SER A 80 -21.41 -2.62 -9.86
C SER A 80 -21.00 -4.05 -9.47
N ALA A 81 -21.96 -4.97 -9.50
CA ALA A 81 -21.72 -6.38 -9.19
C ALA A 81 -20.68 -6.98 -10.16
N GLN A 82 -19.71 -7.73 -9.62
CA GLN A 82 -18.66 -8.39 -10.37
C GLN A 82 -18.78 -9.92 -10.24
N LYS A 83 -18.32 -10.66 -11.23
CA LYS A 83 -18.35 -12.13 -11.19
C LYS A 83 -17.34 -12.76 -12.14
N GLY A 84 -16.40 -13.49 -11.55
CA GLY A 84 -15.45 -14.34 -12.27
C GLY A 84 -14.45 -13.56 -13.12
N SER A 85 -13.57 -14.30 -13.77
CA SER A 85 -12.39 -13.79 -14.49
C SER A 85 -12.68 -12.89 -15.69
N SER A 86 -13.91 -12.90 -16.21
CA SER A 86 -14.30 -12.07 -17.36
C SER A 86 -14.73 -10.66 -16.97
N SER A 87 -15.00 -10.40 -15.69
CA SER A 87 -15.41 -9.07 -15.19
C SER A 87 -14.21 -8.23 -14.75
N LEU A 88 -14.44 -7.20 -13.94
CA LEU A 88 -13.38 -6.41 -13.29
C LEU A 88 -13.10 -6.92 -11.87
N ALA A 89 -13.42 -8.17 -11.57
CA ALA A 89 -13.15 -8.77 -10.27
C ALA A 89 -11.64 -8.83 -10.01
N LEU A 90 -11.22 -8.74 -8.75
CA LEU A 90 -9.83 -8.91 -8.37
C LEU A 90 -9.53 -10.38 -8.02
N ASP A 91 -8.37 -10.85 -8.46
CA ASP A 91 -7.75 -12.06 -7.94
C ASP A 91 -6.23 -11.89 -7.82
N PHE A 92 -5.75 -11.74 -6.59
CA PHE A 92 -4.36 -11.41 -6.26
C PHE A 92 -3.38 -12.49 -6.74
N LEU A 93 -3.84 -13.74 -6.79
CA LEU A 93 -3.02 -14.91 -7.08
C LEU A 93 -3.06 -15.30 -8.56
N ARG A 94 -4.03 -14.83 -9.34
CA ARG A 94 -4.25 -15.23 -10.74
C ARG A 94 -4.08 -14.13 -11.78
N GLU A 95 -4.15 -12.85 -11.40
CA GLU A 95 -4.13 -11.74 -12.38
C GLU A 95 -2.74 -11.14 -12.63
N GLY A 96 -1.76 -11.43 -11.77
CA GLY A 96 -0.36 -11.04 -11.96
C GLY A 96 -0.08 -9.54 -11.84
N PHE A 97 -1.02 -8.74 -11.34
CA PHE A 97 -0.79 -7.33 -10.99
C PHE A 97 -0.09 -7.18 -9.64
N LEU A 98 -0.16 -8.23 -8.81
CA LEU A 98 0.45 -8.31 -7.50
C LEU A 98 1.52 -9.40 -7.51
N THR A 99 2.62 -9.18 -6.79
CA THR A 99 3.55 -10.25 -6.42
C THR A 99 3.29 -10.58 -4.95
N PRO A 100 2.65 -11.71 -4.61
CA PRO A 100 2.28 -12.02 -3.23
C PRO A 100 3.46 -11.98 -2.26
N SER A 101 4.64 -12.46 -2.68
CA SER A 101 5.85 -12.44 -1.84
C SER A 101 6.49 -11.05 -1.66
N ALA A 102 5.99 -10.00 -2.32
CA ALA A 102 6.53 -8.65 -2.21
C ALA A 102 5.83 -7.78 -1.15
N GLY A 103 4.86 -8.34 -0.43
CA GLY A 103 4.07 -7.62 0.57
C GLY A 103 4.83 -7.37 1.87
N THR A 104 4.43 -6.33 2.58
CA THR A 104 4.91 -6.04 3.94
C THR A 104 4.03 -6.78 4.94
N LEU A 105 4.58 -7.78 5.63
CA LEU A 105 3.92 -8.35 6.80
C LEU A 105 4.06 -7.37 7.97
N VAL A 106 2.94 -6.73 8.34
CA VAL A 106 2.89 -5.73 9.42
C VAL A 106 3.03 -6.43 10.76
N SER A 107 3.94 -5.96 11.63
CA SER A 107 4.22 -6.60 12.92
C SER A 107 3.21 -6.24 14.00
N HIS A 108 2.59 -5.06 13.92
CA HIS A 108 1.83 -4.41 15.00
C HIS A 108 2.63 -4.23 16.30
N ASP A 109 3.97 -4.31 16.22
CA ASP A 109 4.86 -4.05 17.34
C ASP A 109 5.21 -2.55 17.38
N PRO A 110 4.74 -1.79 18.38
CA PRO A 110 5.05 -0.36 18.45
C PRO A 110 6.53 -0.08 18.75
N SER A 111 7.32 -1.09 19.11
CA SER A 111 8.77 -0.98 19.29
C SER A 111 9.57 -1.16 17.99
N ASP A 112 8.87 -1.48 16.89
CA ASP A 112 9.48 -1.59 15.58
C ASP A 112 10.11 -0.25 15.18
N PRO A 113 11.42 -0.21 14.86
CA PRO A 113 12.08 1.02 14.47
C PRO A 113 11.71 1.46 13.04
N THR A 114 10.81 0.75 12.36
CA THR A 114 10.33 1.04 11.00
C THR A 114 8.81 1.15 10.97
N GLU A 115 8.26 1.60 9.83
CA GLU A 115 6.81 1.81 9.73
C GLU A 115 5.99 0.51 9.90
N LYS A 116 6.60 -0.69 9.74
CA LYS A 116 5.90 -1.99 9.86
C LYS A 116 5.28 -2.25 11.24
N GLY A 117 5.64 -1.48 12.27
CA GLY A 117 5.02 -1.52 13.59
C GLY A 117 3.56 -1.07 13.63
N ASP A 118 3.10 -0.33 12.62
CA ASP A 118 1.73 0.20 12.57
C ASP A 118 1.23 0.25 11.13
N ILE A 119 0.18 -0.50 10.81
CA ILE A 119 -0.44 -0.49 9.48
C ILE A 119 -0.95 0.91 9.10
N SER A 120 -1.30 1.74 10.08
CA SER A 120 -1.76 3.11 9.87
C SER A 120 -0.68 3.94 9.16
N ALA A 121 0.60 3.67 9.42
CA ALA A 121 1.72 4.32 8.73
C ALA A 121 1.77 4.01 7.21
N TYR A 122 1.09 2.95 6.76
CA TYR A 122 0.98 2.60 5.35
C TYR A 122 -0.33 3.09 4.72
N VAL A 123 -1.46 2.88 5.39
CA VAL A 123 -2.79 3.16 4.82
C VAL A 123 -3.16 4.64 4.96
N ASP A 124 -2.96 5.25 6.13
CA ASP A 124 -3.41 6.61 6.41
C ASP A 124 -2.84 7.65 5.45
N PRO A 125 -1.54 7.65 5.11
CA PRO A 125 -1.01 8.69 4.24
C PRO A 125 -1.66 8.68 2.85
N VAL A 126 -1.92 7.48 2.29
CA VAL A 126 -2.54 7.34 0.98
C VAL A 126 -4.02 7.73 1.03
N MET A 127 -4.77 7.25 2.03
CA MET A 127 -6.21 7.50 2.15
C MET A 127 -6.51 8.96 2.49
N ASN A 128 -5.74 9.57 3.39
CA ASN A 128 -5.85 11.00 3.70
C ASN A 128 -5.58 11.87 2.46
N GLN A 129 -4.59 11.50 1.65
CA GLN A 129 -4.32 12.21 0.39
C GLN A 129 -5.48 12.02 -0.61
N ALA A 130 -6.05 10.82 -0.73
CA ALA A 130 -7.21 10.56 -1.58
C ALA A 130 -8.42 11.44 -1.19
N VAL A 131 -8.70 11.57 0.11
CA VAL A 131 -9.74 12.47 0.65
C VAL A 131 -9.41 13.94 0.33
N GLN A 132 -8.19 14.39 0.64
CA GLN A 132 -7.77 15.78 0.42
C GLN A 132 -7.86 16.17 -1.07
N GLU A 133 -7.53 15.25 -1.97
CA GLU A 133 -7.54 15.47 -3.41
C GLU A 133 -8.89 15.21 -4.07
N LYS A 134 -9.88 14.69 -3.34
CA LYS A 134 -11.14 14.20 -3.90
C LYS A 134 -10.88 13.22 -5.06
N ALA A 135 -9.93 12.30 -4.84
CA ALA A 135 -9.57 11.28 -5.80
C ALA A 135 -10.79 10.40 -6.15
N THR A 136 -10.76 9.73 -7.30
CA THR A 136 -11.75 8.70 -7.60
C THR A 136 -11.26 7.38 -7.02
N LEU A 137 -12.09 6.74 -6.19
CA LEU A 137 -11.83 5.42 -5.64
C LEU A 137 -12.60 4.35 -6.40
N TYR A 138 -11.98 3.18 -6.46
CA TYR A 138 -12.52 1.93 -6.95
C TYR A 138 -12.33 0.91 -5.83
N ILE A 139 -13.41 0.49 -5.17
CA ILE A 139 -13.36 -0.34 -3.96
C ILE A 139 -14.02 -1.68 -4.26
N TRP A 140 -13.28 -2.77 -4.06
CA TRP A 140 -13.79 -4.13 -4.19
C TRP A 140 -14.06 -4.74 -2.82
N GLY A 141 -15.11 -5.57 -2.76
CA GLY A 141 -15.53 -6.24 -1.53
C GLY A 141 -17.00 -6.68 -1.59
N SER A 142 -17.58 -6.95 -0.43
CA SER A 142 -18.97 -7.37 -0.23
C SER A 142 -19.85 -6.14 0.04
N HIS A 143 -20.88 -5.92 -0.79
CA HIS A 143 -21.88 -4.87 -0.55
C HIS A 143 -22.89 -5.29 0.53
N TYR A 144 -23.18 -4.36 1.43
CA TYR A 144 -24.21 -4.54 2.46
C TYR A 144 -25.17 -3.35 2.52
N SER A 145 -26.38 -3.63 3.00
CA SER A 145 -27.40 -2.63 3.31
C SER A 145 -28.12 -3.06 4.58
N ASP A 146 -27.98 -2.26 5.63
CA ASP A 146 -28.50 -2.56 6.95
C ASP A 146 -29.88 -1.94 7.18
N THR A 147 -30.63 -2.55 8.11
CA THR A 147 -32.00 -2.11 8.46
C THR A 147 -32.07 -0.70 9.06
N ASN A 148 -30.96 -0.17 9.58
CA ASN A 148 -30.85 1.21 10.09
C ASN A 148 -30.63 2.25 8.96
N GLY A 149 -30.47 1.79 7.71
CA GLY A 149 -30.20 2.64 6.54
C GLY A 149 -28.71 2.81 6.19
N SER A 150 -27.79 2.27 6.99
CA SER A 150 -26.37 2.18 6.63
C SER A 150 -26.21 1.32 5.39
N GLU A 151 -25.36 1.75 4.47
CA GLU A 151 -25.07 1.01 3.24
C GLU A 151 -23.61 1.25 2.86
N GLY A 152 -22.93 0.18 2.48
CA GLY A 152 -21.49 0.25 2.31
C GLY A 152 -20.89 -1.01 1.74
N ILE A 153 -19.57 -1.10 1.86
CA ILE A 153 -18.77 -2.22 1.38
C ILE A 153 -17.75 -2.65 2.45
N HIS A 154 -17.64 -3.96 2.67
CA HIS A 154 -16.69 -4.58 3.61
C HIS A 154 -15.92 -5.72 2.90
N ASP A 155 -15.17 -6.52 3.64
CA ASP A 155 -14.32 -7.60 3.11
C ASP A 155 -13.30 -7.07 2.08
N ILE A 156 -12.65 -5.96 2.43
CA ILE A 156 -11.69 -5.22 1.60
C ILE A 156 -10.27 -5.79 1.84
N HIS A 157 -10.13 -7.09 1.62
CA HIS A 157 -8.88 -7.85 1.68
C HIS A 157 -8.96 -9.06 0.73
N MET A 158 -7.90 -9.86 0.63
CA MET A 158 -7.90 -11.12 -0.11
C MET A 158 -8.98 -12.05 0.46
N ASN A 159 -9.89 -12.56 -0.35
CA ASN A 159 -11.05 -13.35 0.11
C ASN A 159 -10.90 -14.82 -0.32
N GLN A 160 -9.68 -15.35 -0.14
CA GLN A 160 -9.27 -16.72 -0.49
C GLN A 160 -8.08 -17.15 0.38
N GLY A 161 -7.83 -18.45 0.46
CA GLY A 161 -6.71 -19.01 1.20
C GLY A 161 -6.92 -19.07 2.72
N ASP A 162 -8.15 -18.90 3.21
CA ASP A 162 -8.50 -19.09 4.60
C ASP A 162 -8.68 -20.57 4.94
N SER A 163 -8.38 -20.92 6.20
CA SER A 163 -8.65 -22.24 6.77
C SER A 163 -9.56 -22.13 7.99
N GLY A 164 -10.25 -23.22 8.36
CA GLY A 164 -11.07 -23.27 9.56
C GLY A 164 -12.38 -22.50 9.41
N SER A 165 -12.70 -21.60 10.34
CA SER A 165 -14.03 -20.96 10.42
C SER A 165 -14.38 -20.07 9.22
N PHE A 166 -13.36 -19.56 8.52
CA PHE A 166 -13.50 -18.67 7.36
C PHE A 166 -13.28 -19.38 6.02
N GLU A 167 -12.90 -20.67 6.01
CA GLU A 167 -12.72 -21.47 4.78
C GLU A 167 -13.96 -21.45 3.88
N LYS A 168 -15.14 -21.40 4.51
CA LYS A 168 -16.41 -21.29 3.81
C LYS A 168 -16.56 -20.00 3.01
N GLU A 169 -15.74 -18.97 3.18
CA GLU A 169 -15.81 -17.67 2.48
C GLU A 169 -14.83 -17.60 1.30
N ASN A 170 -13.91 -18.58 1.18
CA ASN A 170 -12.98 -18.70 0.07
C ASN A 170 -13.67 -18.70 -1.29
N GLY A 171 -13.00 -18.06 -2.26
CA GLY A 171 -13.43 -18.01 -3.64
C GLY A 171 -12.42 -17.28 -4.53
N THR A 172 -12.26 -17.77 -5.74
CA THR A 172 -11.47 -17.08 -6.78
C THR A 172 -12.23 -15.88 -7.34
N TYR A 173 -11.52 -14.84 -7.81
CA TYR A 173 -12.12 -13.65 -8.42
C TYR A 173 -13.16 -12.94 -7.54
N GLN A 174 -12.83 -12.79 -6.26
CA GLN A 174 -13.63 -12.05 -5.29
C GLN A 174 -12.78 -11.31 -4.25
N ASP A 175 -11.50 -11.09 -4.54
CA ASP A 175 -10.64 -10.36 -3.62
C ASP A 175 -11.11 -8.91 -3.51
N GLY A 176 -11.01 -8.36 -2.31
CA GLY A 176 -11.25 -6.96 -2.00
C GLY A 176 -10.00 -6.12 -2.19
N GLY A 177 -10.15 -4.80 -2.24
CA GLY A 177 -9.02 -3.88 -2.41
C GLY A 177 -9.46 -2.49 -2.82
N ILE A 178 -8.50 -1.56 -2.86
CA ILE A 178 -8.77 -0.17 -3.21
C ILE A 178 -7.81 0.26 -4.32
N VAL A 179 -8.36 0.78 -5.42
CA VAL A 179 -7.60 1.49 -6.44
C VAL A 179 -7.99 2.96 -6.43
N ILE A 180 -7.01 3.83 -6.56
CA ILE A 180 -7.11 5.27 -6.41
C ILE A 180 -6.63 5.93 -7.70
N GLN A 181 -7.50 6.73 -8.31
CA GLN A 181 -7.17 7.55 -9.47
C GLN A 181 -7.09 9.02 -9.03
N PHE A 182 -5.90 9.60 -9.12
CA PHE A 182 -5.69 11.03 -8.85
C PHE A 182 -5.89 11.88 -10.10
N ALA A 183 -6.18 13.17 -9.89
CA ALA A 183 -6.44 14.12 -10.98
C ALA A 183 -5.24 14.38 -11.90
N ASP A 184 -4.02 14.05 -11.47
CA ASP A 184 -2.83 14.13 -12.31
C ASP A 184 -2.69 12.94 -13.29
N GLY A 185 -3.58 11.96 -13.19
CA GLY A 185 -3.63 10.76 -14.02
C GLY A 185 -2.92 9.55 -13.42
N SER A 186 -2.32 9.67 -12.22
CA SER A 186 -1.70 8.55 -11.53
C SER A 186 -2.74 7.58 -10.95
N TRP A 187 -2.37 6.31 -10.91
CA TRP A 187 -3.18 5.21 -10.40
C TRP A 187 -2.39 4.44 -9.36
N HIS A 188 -2.96 4.26 -8.18
CA HIS A 188 -2.36 3.50 -7.10
C HIS A 188 -3.30 2.41 -6.59
N GLY A 189 -2.74 1.30 -6.12
CA GLY A 189 -3.49 0.21 -5.50
C GLY A 189 -3.06 -0.03 -4.06
N ILE A 190 -4.03 -0.26 -3.18
CA ILE A 190 -3.85 -0.75 -1.82
C ILE A 190 -4.53 -2.12 -1.74
N PHE A 191 -3.75 -3.12 -1.37
CA PHE A 191 -4.21 -4.50 -1.25
C PHE A 191 -3.77 -5.06 0.09
N LEU A 192 -4.61 -5.94 0.65
CA LEU A 192 -4.50 -6.44 2.01
C LEU A 192 -4.81 -7.92 2.04
N ALA A 193 -4.14 -8.67 2.90
CA ALA A 193 -4.39 -10.09 3.16
C ALA A 193 -4.17 -10.35 4.64
N PHE A 194 -4.88 -11.30 5.24
CA PHE A 194 -4.54 -11.73 6.59
C PHE A 194 -3.27 -12.58 6.58
N ALA A 195 -2.45 -12.43 7.62
CA ALA A 195 -1.20 -13.21 7.72
C ALA A 195 -1.44 -14.73 7.76
N THR A 196 -2.65 -15.16 8.10
CA THR A 196 -3.07 -16.56 8.15
C THR A 196 -3.48 -17.14 6.80
N GLU A 197 -3.76 -16.30 5.80
CA GLU A 197 -4.10 -16.74 4.45
C GLU A 197 -2.87 -17.28 3.69
N THR A 198 -3.08 -18.12 2.68
CA THR A 198 -1.99 -18.75 1.91
C THR A 198 -1.60 -18.01 0.64
N LEU A 199 -0.29 -18.05 0.30
CA LEU A 199 0.24 -17.46 -0.95
C LEU A 199 -0.23 -18.18 -2.22
N LYS A 200 -0.83 -19.35 -2.08
CA LYS A 200 -1.33 -20.18 -3.16
C LYS A 200 -2.66 -20.77 -2.74
N THR A 201 -3.56 -20.91 -3.70
CA THR A 201 -4.86 -21.54 -3.52
C THR A 201 -5.16 -22.50 -4.66
N ASP A 202 -6.08 -23.44 -4.43
CA ASP A 202 -6.62 -24.33 -5.45
C ASP A 202 -7.59 -23.59 -6.39
N ASP A 203 -8.27 -24.31 -7.30
CA ASP A 203 -9.22 -23.69 -8.24
C ASP A 203 -10.50 -23.13 -7.58
N ASN A 204 -10.77 -23.47 -6.32
CA ASN A 204 -11.90 -22.95 -5.54
C ASN A 204 -11.50 -21.76 -4.66
N GLY A 205 -10.22 -21.46 -4.54
CA GLY A 205 -9.70 -20.45 -3.61
C GLY A 205 -9.36 -21.03 -2.24
N ASP A 206 -9.39 -22.36 -2.07
CA ASP A 206 -9.03 -23.01 -0.81
C ASP A 206 -7.50 -23.06 -0.62
N PRO A 207 -7.00 -23.01 0.62
CA PRO A 207 -5.60 -22.81 0.91
C PRO A 207 -4.69 -23.95 0.44
N GLU A 208 -3.60 -23.60 -0.23
CA GLU A 208 -2.51 -24.51 -0.56
C GLU A 208 -1.16 -23.95 -0.10
N GLY A 209 -0.35 -24.79 0.54
CA GLY A 209 1.03 -24.44 0.88
C GLY A 209 1.15 -23.55 2.12
N GLN A 210 2.05 -22.57 2.07
CA GLN A 210 2.42 -21.75 3.22
C GLN A 210 1.51 -20.53 3.37
N THR A 211 1.24 -20.15 4.63
CA THR A 211 0.60 -18.88 4.95
C THR A 211 1.55 -17.70 4.72
N PHE A 212 1.00 -16.50 4.61
CA PHE A 212 1.80 -15.28 4.56
C PHE A 212 2.70 -15.11 5.79
N ALA A 213 2.21 -15.44 6.98
CA ALA A 213 3.01 -15.45 8.20
C ALA A 213 4.24 -16.38 8.09
N GLN A 214 4.08 -17.56 7.48
CA GLN A 214 5.17 -18.52 7.32
C GLN A 214 6.18 -18.07 6.26
N ALA A 215 5.70 -17.52 5.14
CA ALA A 215 6.56 -17.11 4.03
C ALA A 215 7.30 -15.79 4.30
N LEU A 216 6.64 -14.82 4.95
CA LEU A 216 7.16 -13.46 5.15
C LEU A 216 7.67 -13.20 6.57
N GLY A 217 7.27 -14.00 7.56
CA GLY A 217 7.59 -13.77 8.98
C GLY A 217 9.00 -14.17 9.43
N GLY A 218 9.89 -14.59 8.52
CA GLY A 218 11.31 -14.85 8.84
C GLY A 218 11.58 -16.01 9.81
N GLY A 219 10.59 -16.86 10.10
CA GLY A 219 10.77 -18.04 10.95
C GLY A 219 11.30 -19.24 10.19
N SER A 220 12.60 -19.55 10.37
CA SER A 220 13.28 -20.83 10.08
C SER A 220 12.43 -21.90 9.36
N SER A 221 12.28 -21.79 8.04
CA SER A 221 11.94 -22.97 7.25
C SER A 221 13.25 -23.73 7.02
N SER A 222 13.49 -24.78 7.82
CA SER A 222 14.42 -25.86 7.47
C SER A 222 13.89 -26.71 6.32
N GLY A 223 13.33 -26.08 5.29
CA GLY A 223 13.03 -26.69 4.02
C GLY A 223 14.29 -26.54 3.17
N THR A 224 14.85 -27.66 2.72
CA THR A 224 15.97 -27.73 1.79
C THR A 224 15.64 -26.95 0.50
N ALA A 225 15.89 -25.64 0.51
CA ALA A 225 16.05 -24.85 -0.70
C ALA A 225 17.41 -25.26 -1.28
N THR A 226 17.35 -26.18 -2.25
CA THR A 226 18.49 -26.58 -3.07
C THR A 226 19.23 -25.36 -3.58
N GLU A 227 20.55 -25.44 -3.45
CA GLU A 227 21.55 -24.52 -3.96
C GLU A 227 21.25 -24.06 -5.39
N TYR A 228 20.83 -22.79 -5.52
CA TYR A 228 21.22 -21.95 -6.64
C TYR A 228 21.84 -20.69 -6.07
N ALA A 229 23.02 -20.86 -5.47
CA ALA A 229 23.92 -19.75 -5.24
C ALA A 229 24.35 -19.19 -6.60
N ASN A 230 23.84 -18.00 -6.94
CA ASN A 230 24.61 -17.08 -7.76
C ASN A 230 24.96 -15.88 -6.91
N LYS A 231 26.26 -15.78 -6.59
CA LYS A 231 26.91 -14.56 -6.15
C LYS A 231 26.65 -13.47 -7.19
N SER A 232 25.80 -12.52 -6.85
CA SER A 232 25.72 -11.22 -7.52
C SER A 232 25.56 -10.16 -6.45
N HIS A 233 26.18 -9.00 -6.66
CA HIS A 233 26.14 -7.82 -5.80
C HIS A 233 24.70 -7.39 -5.43
N ALA A 234 24.13 -7.95 -4.37
CA ALA A 234 22.74 -7.76 -3.95
C ALA A 234 22.55 -6.55 -3.02
N THR A 235 23.05 -5.39 -3.44
CA THR A 235 22.63 -4.08 -2.88
C THR A 235 22.06 -3.16 -3.96
N LYS A 236 22.24 -3.48 -5.25
CA LYS A 236 21.51 -2.83 -6.34
C LYS A 236 20.14 -3.49 -6.51
N GLY A 237 19.09 -2.84 -6.04
CA GLY A 237 17.71 -3.09 -6.48
C GLY A 237 16.69 -3.49 -5.42
N SER A 238 17.07 -3.72 -4.15
CA SER A 238 16.10 -4.01 -3.08
C SER A 238 15.72 -2.76 -2.30
N VAL A 239 16.68 -1.91 -1.95
CA VAL A 239 16.43 -0.66 -1.21
C VAL A 239 16.30 0.51 -2.19
N GLY A 240 15.28 1.35 -2.02
CA GLY A 240 15.11 2.54 -2.84
C GLY A 240 14.12 3.55 -2.29
N ILE A 241 14.05 4.72 -2.92
CA ILE A 241 13.14 5.80 -2.53
C ILE A 241 11.74 5.46 -3.08
N GLU A 242 10.80 5.16 -2.20
CA GLU A 242 9.41 4.85 -2.58
C GLU A 242 8.59 6.12 -2.75
N ALA A 243 8.72 7.05 -1.81
CA ALA A 243 7.93 8.28 -1.80
C ALA A 243 8.68 9.44 -1.15
N ALA A 244 8.18 10.66 -1.36
CA ALA A 244 8.67 11.85 -0.67
C ALA A 244 7.56 12.89 -0.47
N VAL A 245 7.66 13.68 0.60
CA VAL A 245 6.97 14.97 0.71
C VAL A 245 8.00 16.04 0.40
N VAL A 246 7.90 16.61 -0.80
CA VAL A 246 8.84 17.61 -1.33
C VAL A 246 8.36 19.04 -1.13
N ASN A 247 7.09 19.23 -0.81
CA ASN A 247 6.50 20.54 -0.56
C ASN A 247 5.66 20.42 0.71
N PRO A 248 6.24 20.49 1.91
CA PRO A 248 5.49 20.39 3.16
C PRO A 248 4.54 21.59 3.35
N LYS A 249 3.53 21.45 4.22
CA LYS A 249 2.64 22.59 4.53
C LYS A 249 3.40 23.67 5.29
N GLY A 250 3.40 24.88 4.75
CA GLY A 250 4.07 26.03 5.36
C GLY A 250 4.85 26.86 4.34
N PRO A 251 5.44 27.98 4.78
CA PRO A 251 6.27 28.81 3.92
C PRO A 251 7.52 28.06 3.45
N ASP A 252 7.82 28.22 2.16
CA ASP A 252 9.00 27.68 1.49
C ASP A 252 10.30 28.20 2.16
N HIS A 253 11.29 27.33 2.33
CA HIS A 253 12.57 27.64 2.98
C HIS A 253 12.47 28.19 4.42
N GLU A 254 11.32 28.06 5.06
CA GLU A 254 11.09 28.46 6.45
C GLU A 254 10.70 27.23 7.31
N ALA A 255 10.70 27.40 8.63
CA ALA A 255 10.27 26.34 9.54
C ALA A 255 8.80 25.96 9.28
N THR A 256 8.56 24.70 8.95
CA THR A 256 7.21 24.18 8.69
C THR A 256 6.40 24.08 9.98
N LYS A 257 5.09 24.29 9.88
CA LYS A 257 4.17 23.94 10.96
C LYS A 257 3.89 22.43 10.88
N GLY A 258 4.76 21.63 11.50
CA GLY A 258 4.71 20.17 11.47
C GLY A 258 5.96 19.56 10.83
N LYS A 259 5.88 18.28 10.46
CA LYS A 259 6.97 17.54 9.80
C LYS A 259 7.35 18.22 8.47
N GLY A 260 8.64 18.44 8.26
CA GLY A 260 9.20 19.08 7.07
C GLY A 260 9.30 18.15 5.86
N GLU A 261 10.23 18.47 4.97
CA GLU A 261 10.59 17.63 3.84
C GLU A 261 11.09 16.27 4.34
N ARG A 262 10.62 15.21 3.68
CA ARG A 262 10.89 13.84 4.11
C ARG A 262 10.79 12.87 2.95
N ILE A 263 11.45 11.74 3.11
CA ILE A 263 11.46 10.65 2.15
C ILE A 263 11.06 9.34 2.82
N TYR A 264 10.57 8.39 2.03
CA TYR A 264 10.27 7.04 2.46
C TYR A 264 11.20 6.10 1.71
N VAL A 265 12.10 5.46 2.44
CA VAL A 265 13.02 4.46 1.91
C VAL A 265 12.41 3.09 2.14
N GLN A 266 12.13 2.36 1.05
CA GLN A 266 11.58 1.00 1.08
C GLN A 266 12.69 -0.02 0.84
N ASN A 267 12.68 -1.08 1.61
CA ASN A 267 13.46 -2.30 1.37
C ASN A 267 12.53 -3.41 0.87
N ARG A 268 12.73 -3.88 -0.36
CA ARG A 268 12.01 -5.00 -0.97
C ARG A 268 12.75 -6.33 -0.82
N GLY A 269 13.92 -6.32 -0.18
CA GLY A 269 14.74 -7.49 0.07
C GLY A 269 14.28 -8.27 1.31
N ALA A 270 14.68 -9.52 1.36
CA ALA A 270 14.35 -10.48 2.43
C ALA A 270 15.25 -10.36 3.67
N SER A 271 16.01 -9.28 3.81
CA SER A 271 16.90 -9.06 4.95
C SER A 271 16.91 -7.59 5.34
N ASP A 272 17.04 -7.34 6.64
CA ASP A 272 17.20 -6.00 7.18
C ASP A 272 18.47 -5.35 6.62
N VAL A 273 18.40 -4.05 6.34
CA VAL A 273 19.52 -3.29 5.79
C VAL A 273 19.86 -2.14 6.74
N SER A 274 21.08 -2.15 7.26
CA SER A 274 21.65 -0.98 7.92
C SER A 274 21.93 0.11 6.89
N LEU A 275 21.44 1.31 7.17
CA LEU A 275 21.65 2.52 6.38
C LEU A 275 22.71 3.42 7.03
N LYS A 276 23.56 2.88 7.90
CA LYS A 276 24.64 3.62 8.54
C LYS A 276 25.56 4.23 7.48
N GLY A 277 25.76 5.55 7.57
CA GLY A 277 26.58 6.31 6.61
C GLY A 277 25.92 6.56 5.26
N TRP A 278 24.71 6.04 5.01
CA TRP A 278 23.95 6.37 3.81
C TRP A 278 23.45 7.80 3.88
N LYS A 279 23.18 8.37 2.71
CA LYS A 279 22.81 9.77 2.57
C LYS A 279 21.82 10.02 1.45
N ILE A 280 21.07 11.10 1.61
CA ILE A 280 20.30 11.73 0.55
C ILE A 280 21.09 12.89 -0.02
N GLU A 281 21.13 12.96 -1.34
CA GLU A 281 21.67 14.10 -2.07
C GLU A 281 20.59 14.65 -3.00
N ASN A 282 20.37 15.97 -2.94
CA ASN A 282 19.43 16.65 -3.83
C ASN A 282 20.09 17.08 -5.15
N GLY A 283 19.31 17.66 -6.07
CA GLY A 283 19.80 18.16 -7.36
C GLY A 283 20.83 19.30 -7.28
N HIS A 284 21.01 19.92 -6.12
CA HIS A 284 21.99 20.99 -5.86
C HIS A 284 23.26 20.49 -5.17
N GLY A 285 23.35 19.19 -4.88
CA GLY A 285 24.48 18.59 -4.16
C GLY A 285 24.45 18.81 -2.65
N GLN A 286 23.34 19.31 -2.08
CA GLN A 286 23.13 19.33 -0.63
C GLN A 286 22.87 17.91 -0.13
N VAL A 287 23.30 17.61 1.09
CA VAL A 287 23.38 16.26 1.62
C VAL A 287 22.73 16.18 3.01
N GLN A 288 21.90 15.15 3.22
CA GLN A 288 21.40 14.72 4.52
C GLN A 288 21.94 13.32 4.83
N LEU A 289 22.64 13.15 5.96
CA LEU A 289 22.96 11.82 6.48
C LEU A 289 21.72 11.19 7.12
N LEU A 290 21.48 9.90 6.89
CA LEU A 290 20.32 9.19 7.45
C LEU A 290 20.47 8.86 8.95
N GLY A 291 21.69 8.91 9.48
CA GLY A 291 22.02 8.64 10.88
C GLY A 291 22.78 7.32 11.09
N ASP A 292 23.47 7.20 12.22
CA ASP A 292 24.30 6.03 12.52
C ASP A 292 23.48 4.77 12.87
N ASP A 293 22.30 4.97 13.43
CA ASP A 293 21.35 3.90 13.81
C ASP A 293 20.28 3.67 12.73
N ALA A 294 20.41 4.33 11.57
CA ALA A 294 19.45 4.23 10.49
C ALA A 294 19.43 2.79 9.93
N GLN A 295 18.22 2.26 9.79
CA GLN A 295 17.98 0.94 9.21
C GLN A 295 16.60 0.86 8.58
N VAL A 296 16.44 -0.10 7.69
CA VAL A 296 15.15 -0.47 7.12
C VAL A 296 15.02 -1.99 7.13
N SER A 297 13.96 -2.49 7.76
CA SER A 297 13.68 -3.92 7.87
C SER A 297 13.40 -4.54 6.51
N ALA A 298 13.58 -5.85 6.38
CA ALA A 298 13.11 -6.61 5.23
C ALA A 298 11.63 -6.29 4.92
N HIS A 299 11.32 -6.11 3.64
CA HIS A 299 9.96 -5.83 3.15
C HIS A 299 9.25 -4.63 3.82
N SER A 300 9.98 -3.65 4.37
CA SER A 300 9.41 -2.51 5.10
C SER A 300 9.87 -1.17 4.52
N LYS A 301 9.23 -0.08 4.92
CA LYS A 301 9.70 1.28 4.69
C LYS A 301 10.03 2.00 5.99
N HIS A 302 10.82 3.07 5.86
CA HIS A 302 11.13 3.99 6.94
C HIS A 302 11.09 5.42 6.39
N CYS A 303 10.34 6.30 7.08
CA CYS A 303 10.34 7.74 6.83
C CYS A 303 11.58 8.42 7.45
N PHE A 304 12.32 9.18 6.65
CA PHE A 304 13.41 10.04 7.10
C PHE A 304 13.11 11.50 6.79
N GLU A 305 13.28 12.38 7.78
CA GLU A 305 13.29 13.83 7.52
C GLU A 305 14.62 14.24 6.86
N VAL A 306 14.55 15.22 5.96
CA VAL A 306 15.72 15.66 5.18
C VAL A 306 15.96 17.18 5.21
N PRO A 307 15.96 17.83 6.40
CA PRO A 307 16.09 19.28 6.50
C PRO A 307 17.41 19.84 5.93
N GLU A 308 18.46 19.03 5.81
CA GLU A 308 19.76 19.46 5.25
C GLU A 308 19.87 19.26 3.72
N ALA A 309 18.91 18.57 3.09
CA ALA A 309 18.89 18.29 1.66
C ALA A 309 17.57 18.74 1.03
N GLU A 310 17.47 20.04 0.77
CA GLU A 310 16.23 20.70 0.36
C GLU A 310 15.59 20.06 -0.90
N LEU A 311 14.32 19.66 -0.80
CA LEU A 311 13.55 19.02 -1.86
C LEU A 311 12.72 20.05 -2.63
N GLY A 312 13.36 20.99 -3.31
CA GLY A 312 12.69 22.16 -3.92
C GLY A 312 11.36 21.88 -4.66
N ASN A 313 10.38 22.77 -4.47
CA ASN A 313 9.01 22.63 -4.99
C ASN A 313 8.85 22.95 -6.50
N ARG A 314 9.94 23.26 -7.21
CA ARG A 314 9.98 23.54 -8.66
C ARG A 314 10.40 22.33 -9.49
N GLY A 315 10.26 21.14 -8.91
CA GLY A 315 10.84 19.92 -9.44
C GLY A 315 12.29 19.74 -9.00
N GLY A 316 12.76 18.52 -9.09
CA GLY A 316 14.06 18.16 -8.54
C GLY A 316 14.38 16.70 -8.68
N LYS A 317 15.47 16.33 -8.02
CA LYS A 317 16.06 15.01 -8.02
C LYS A 317 16.44 14.64 -6.60
N ILE A 318 16.17 13.40 -6.22
CA ILE A 318 16.54 12.82 -4.93
C ILE A 318 17.39 11.58 -5.20
N VAL A 319 18.59 11.56 -4.65
CA VAL A 319 19.54 10.44 -4.82
C VAL A 319 19.84 9.83 -3.46
N LEU A 320 19.49 8.55 -3.30
CA LEU A 320 19.92 7.75 -2.18
C LEU A 320 21.28 7.14 -2.51
N LYS A 321 22.29 7.44 -1.69
CA LYS A 321 23.65 6.93 -1.83
C LYS A 321 24.02 6.06 -0.63
N ASP A 322 24.75 4.98 -0.89
CA ASP A 322 25.32 4.14 0.16
C ASP A 322 26.50 4.84 0.87
N ALA A 323 27.05 4.18 1.89
CA ALA A 323 28.17 4.69 2.68
C ALA A 323 29.45 4.96 1.86
N ASP A 324 29.64 4.24 0.75
CA ASP A 324 30.77 4.44 -0.17
C ASP A 324 30.50 5.55 -1.19
N GLY A 325 29.29 6.11 -1.20
CA GLY A 325 28.86 7.18 -2.10
C GLY A 325 28.31 6.70 -3.44
N HIS A 326 28.09 5.40 -3.64
CA HIS A 326 27.44 4.89 -4.85
C HIS A 326 25.94 5.17 -4.81
N THR A 327 25.38 5.54 -5.97
CA THR A 327 23.92 5.67 -6.11
C THR A 327 23.24 4.31 -5.99
N VAL A 328 22.36 4.19 -5.00
CA VAL A 328 21.49 3.04 -4.78
C VAL A 328 20.14 3.23 -5.46
N SER A 329 19.55 4.42 -5.31
CA SER A 329 18.26 4.79 -5.89
C SER A 329 18.28 6.26 -6.30
N GLU A 330 17.58 6.56 -7.38
CA GLU A 330 17.50 7.90 -7.94
C GLU A 330 16.11 8.13 -8.49
N VAL A 331 15.46 9.18 -8.00
CA VAL A 331 14.12 9.56 -8.44
C VAL A 331 14.10 11.04 -8.81
N SER A 332 13.20 11.40 -9.71
CA SER A 332 12.99 12.78 -10.14
C SER A 332 11.52 13.13 -10.12
N TYR A 333 11.22 14.41 -9.91
CA TYR A 333 9.87 14.93 -9.90
C TYR A 333 9.81 16.30 -10.59
N THR A 334 8.65 16.61 -11.12
CA THR A 334 8.38 17.87 -11.83
C THR A 334 7.78 18.91 -10.89
N GLU A 335 7.85 20.19 -11.29
CA GLU A 335 7.12 21.28 -10.63
C GLU A 335 5.62 20.96 -10.49
N LYS A 336 5.01 20.36 -11.53
CA LYS A 336 3.59 19.97 -11.50
C LYS A 336 3.29 19.01 -10.35
N GLN A 337 4.18 18.03 -10.12
CA GLN A 337 4.04 17.06 -9.03
C GLN A 337 4.26 17.73 -7.67
N ALA A 338 5.28 18.58 -7.55
CA ALA A 338 5.63 19.25 -6.30
C ALA A 338 4.67 20.38 -5.88
N LYS A 339 3.77 20.83 -6.76
CA LYS A 339 2.91 22.00 -6.52
C LYS A 339 1.98 21.88 -5.31
N LYS A 340 1.61 20.66 -4.90
CA LYS A 340 0.63 20.44 -3.83
C LYS A 340 1.31 20.28 -2.46
N GLU A 341 0.99 21.19 -1.54
CA GLU A 341 1.54 21.18 -0.18
C GLU A 341 1.06 19.98 0.66
N GLY A 342 2.00 19.33 1.32
CA GLY A 342 1.81 18.21 2.24
C GLY A 342 1.62 16.84 1.58
N HIS A 343 1.74 16.75 0.24
CA HIS A 343 1.40 15.54 -0.50
C HIS A 343 2.59 14.58 -0.61
N LEU A 344 2.27 13.28 -0.62
CA LEU A 344 3.24 12.26 -0.98
C LEU A 344 3.32 12.13 -2.50
N LEU A 345 4.54 12.24 -2.99
CA LEU A 345 4.89 11.85 -4.34
C LEU A 345 5.41 10.42 -4.29
N TYR A 346 4.70 9.51 -4.95
CA TYR A 346 5.14 8.13 -5.10
C TYR A 346 5.94 7.96 -6.37
N PHE A 347 7.03 7.23 -6.28
CA PHE A 347 7.91 6.94 -7.40
C PHE A 347 7.69 5.50 -7.87
N ALA A 348 7.60 5.32 -9.18
CA ALA A 348 7.65 3.99 -9.78
C ALA A 348 9.09 3.48 -9.63
N ASN A 349 9.25 2.36 -8.93
CA ASN A 349 10.53 1.67 -8.78
C ASN A 349 10.49 0.34 -9.51
#